data_AF-A0A972X8T6-F1
#
_entry.id   AF-A0A972X8T6-F1
#
_cell.length_a   1.000
_cell.length_b   1.000
_cell.length_c   1.000
_cell.angle_alpha   90.00
_cell.angle_beta   90.00
_cell.angle_gamma   90.00
#
_symmetry.space_group_name_H-M   'P 1'
#
loop_
_entity.id
_entity.type
_entity.pdbx_description
1 polymer ?
#
loop_
_entity_poly.entity_id
_entity_poly.type
_entity_poly.pdbx_seq_one_letter_code
_entity_poly.pdbx_strand_id
1 'polypeptide(L)'
;MKPVAQTPRVRIQTQDFDLGAEVAALRGSDARVGAVCSFVGTVRDRNAGGAGDIQSLELEHYPGMTERAIEAMIDAAHARFDILDARVIHRVGLMQPLDQ
;
A
#
# COMPACT_ATOMS: atom_id res chain seq x y z
N MET A 1 28.32 -11.30 -2.68
CA MET A 1 26.89 -11.12 -2.33
C MET A 1 26.32 -10.12 -3.34
N LYS A 2 25.39 -10.53 -4.22
CA LYS A 2 24.79 -9.60 -5.19
C LYS A 2 23.84 -8.66 -4.43
N PRO A 3 23.78 -7.35 -4.75
CA PRO A 3 22.76 -6.49 -4.18
C PRO A 3 21.40 -7.04 -4.62
N VAL A 4 20.58 -7.47 -3.67
CA VAL A 4 19.15 -7.61 -3.93
C VAL A 4 18.67 -6.19 -4.19
N ALA A 5 18.17 -5.90 -5.39
CA ALA A 5 17.55 -4.62 -5.67
C ALA A 5 16.46 -4.40 -4.61
N GLN A 6 16.66 -3.44 -3.71
CA GLN A 6 15.70 -3.16 -2.66
C GLN A 6 14.45 -2.63 -3.34
N THR A 7 13.37 -3.39 -3.22
CA THR A 7 12.05 -2.91 -3.61
C THR A 7 11.70 -1.72 -2.70
N PRO A 8 11.26 -0.57 -3.25
CA PRO A 8 10.97 0.60 -2.44
C PRO A 8 9.84 0.32 -1.43
N ARG A 9 9.93 0.95 -0.24
CA ARG A 9 8.93 0.85 0.84
C ARG A 9 7.59 1.46 0.43
N VAL A 10 7.62 2.51 -0.39
CA VAL A 10 6.42 3.16 -0.95
C VAL A 10 6.36 3.00 -2.46
N ARG A 11 5.19 2.62 -2.97
CA ARG A 11 4.89 2.63 -4.41
C ARG A 11 3.54 3.30 -4.68
N ILE A 12 3.57 4.31 -5.54
CA ILE A 12 2.37 4.91 -6.13
C ILE A 12 2.30 4.43 -7.58
N GLN A 13 1.20 3.78 -7.94
CA GLN A 13 1.06 3.14 -9.25
C GLN A 13 -0.39 3.10 -9.70
N THR A 14 -0.67 2.85 -10.98
CA THR A 14 -2.04 2.69 -11.48
C THR A 14 -2.50 1.24 -11.50
N GLN A 15 -1.55 0.32 -11.68
CA GLN A 15 -1.81 -1.11 -11.77
C GLN A 15 -2.18 -1.70 -10.41
N ASP A 16 -3.00 -2.75 -10.44
CA ASP A 16 -3.27 -3.58 -9.27
C ASP A 16 -2.00 -4.26 -8.76
N PHE A 17 -2.06 -4.82 -7.55
CA PHE A 17 -0.98 -5.51 -6.88
C PHE A 17 -1.43 -6.86 -6.29
N ASP A 18 -0.49 -7.79 -6.17
CA ASP A 18 -0.75 -9.09 -5.54
C ASP A 18 -0.35 -9.03 -4.06
N LEU A 19 -1.35 -8.96 -3.18
CA LEU A 19 -1.13 -8.93 -1.73
C LEU A 19 -0.27 -10.11 -1.24
N GLY A 20 -0.47 -11.30 -1.80
CA GLY A 20 0.27 -12.50 -1.42
C GLY A 20 1.75 -12.38 -1.76
N ALA A 21 2.08 -11.85 -2.93
CA ALA A 21 3.45 -11.56 -3.34
C ALA A 21 4.11 -10.51 -2.44
N GLU A 22 3.38 -9.46 -2.05
CA GLU A 22 3.91 -8.41 -1.17
C GLU A 22 4.15 -8.91 0.25
N VAL A 23 3.22 -9.69 0.81
CA VAL A 23 3.38 -10.33 2.13
C VAL A 23 4.53 -11.33 2.10
N ALA A 24 4.68 -12.10 1.02
CA ALA A 24 5.80 -13.01 0.85
C ALA A 24 7.14 -12.27 0.76
N ALA A 25 7.17 -11.12 0.08
CA ALA A 25 8.36 -10.28 -0.01
C ALA A 25 8.75 -9.65 1.34
N LEU A 26 7.78 -9.15 2.11
CA LEU A 26 8.00 -8.62 3.46
C LEU A 26 8.49 -9.68 4.45
N ARG A 27 7.96 -10.91 4.35
CA ARG A 27 8.45 -12.03 5.15
C ARG A 27 9.84 -12.48 4.71
N GLY A 28 10.07 -12.54 3.40
CA GLY A 28 11.31 -13.00 2.79
C GLY A 28 11.81 -14.32 3.39
N SER A 29 13.12 -14.44 3.51
CA SER A 29 13.80 -15.50 4.27
C SER A 29 14.27 -15.00 5.64
N ASP A 30 13.65 -13.95 6.19
CA ASP A 30 14.03 -13.37 7.49
C ASP A 30 13.36 -14.12 8.63
N ALA A 31 14.12 -14.98 9.31
CA ALA A 31 13.64 -15.79 10.43
C ALA A 31 13.21 -14.99 11.66
N ARG A 32 13.48 -13.67 11.71
CA ARG A 32 13.00 -12.79 12.79
C ARG A 32 11.52 -12.45 12.63
N VAL A 33 10.95 -12.57 11.43
CA VAL A 33 9.55 -12.22 11.15
C VAL A 33 8.62 -13.28 11.73
N GLY A 34 8.03 -12.99 12.88
CA GLY A 34 7.02 -13.85 13.53
C GLY A 34 5.57 -13.59 13.10
N ALA A 35 5.30 -12.43 12.49
CA ALA A 35 3.96 -12.03 12.05
C ALA A 35 4.03 -10.99 10.92
N VAL A 36 3.03 -10.99 10.04
CA VAL A 36 2.78 -9.92 9.06
C VAL A 36 1.32 -9.51 9.20
N CYS A 37 1.08 -8.21 9.38
CA CYS A 37 -0.26 -7.63 9.38
C CYS A 37 -0.46 -6.84 8.09
N SER A 38 -1.60 -6.99 7.44
CA SER A 38 -1.95 -6.27 6.23
C SER A 38 -3.30 -5.55 6.36
N PHE A 39 -3.41 -4.44 5.66
CA PHE A 39 -4.65 -3.72 5.45
C PHE A 39 -4.78 -3.45 3.94
N VAL A 40 -5.95 -3.77 3.38
CA VAL A 40 -6.27 -3.52 1.97
C VAL A 40 -7.56 -2.72 1.93
N GLY A 41 -7.50 -1.52 1.34
CA GLY A 41 -8.68 -0.74 1.02
C GLY A 41 -9.21 -1.16 -0.35
N THR A 42 -10.52 -1.30 -0.48
CA THR A 42 -11.18 -1.52 -1.77
C THR A 42 -12.21 -0.45 -2.05
N VAL A 43 -12.44 -0.16 -3.33
CA VAL A 43 -13.47 0.80 -3.76
C VAL A 43 -14.84 0.24 -3.40
N ARG A 44 -15.61 1.03 -2.65
CA ARG A 44 -16.97 0.66 -2.24
C ARG A 44 -17.96 0.95 -3.37
N ASP A 45 -19.01 0.14 -3.45
CA ASP A 45 -20.12 0.28 -4.40
C ASP A 45 -21.17 1.33 -3.99
N ARG A 46 -21.09 1.86 -2.75
CA ARG A 46 -22.10 2.75 -2.16
C ARG A 46 -21.54 4.10 -1.71
N ASN A 47 -22.31 5.16 -1.95
CA ASN A 47 -22.04 6.48 -1.38
C ASN A 47 -22.56 6.57 0.06
N ALA A 48 -21.69 6.98 1.00
CA ALA A 48 -22.11 7.26 2.37
C ALA A 48 -22.92 8.58 2.40
N GLY A 49 -24.25 8.49 2.30
CA GLY A 49 -25.16 9.64 2.47
C GLY A 49 -25.80 10.21 1.19
N GLY A 50 -25.68 9.52 0.04
CA GLY A 50 -26.33 9.93 -1.22
C GLY A 50 -27.20 8.82 -1.81
N ALA A 51 -28.19 9.19 -2.62
CA ALA A 51 -28.93 8.25 -3.46
C ALA A 51 -28.13 7.95 -4.73
N GLY A 52 -27.73 6.70 -4.92
CA GLY A 52 -27.04 6.21 -6.13
C GLY A 52 -25.77 5.40 -5.84
N ASP A 53 -25.50 4.42 -6.71
CA ASP A 53 -24.30 3.56 -6.65
C ASP A 53 -23.06 4.31 -7.15
N ILE A 54 -21.88 4.01 -6.58
CA ILE A 54 -20.59 4.52 -7.07
C ILE A 54 -20.23 3.76 -8.34
N GLN A 55 -20.05 4.47 -9.45
CA GLN A 55 -19.62 3.85 -10.72
C GLN A 55 -18.10 3.70 -10.80
N SER A 56 -17.34 4.66 -10.25
CA SER A 56 -15.88 4.64 -10.23
C SER A 56 -15.32 5.60 -9.18
N LEU A 57 -14.07 5.39 -8.81
CA LEU A 57 -13.24 6.29 -8.03
C LEU A 57 -12.03 6.71 -8.86
N GLU A 58 -11.80 8.00 -9.04
CA GLU A 58 -10.60 8.53 -9.67
C GLU A 58 -9.75 9.25 -8.62
N LEU A 59 -8.52 8.77 -8.40
CA LEU A 59 -7.58 9.36 -7.46
C LEU A 59 -6.39 9.97 -8.21
N GLU A 60 -6.21 11.27 -8.03
CA GLU A 60 -5.00 11.97 -8.45
C GLU A 60 -4.03 12.12 -7.28
N HIS A 61 -2.74 12.20 -7.59
CA HIS A 61 -1.70 12.48 -6.59
C HIS A 61 -0.71 13.48 -7.14
N TYR A 62 -0.07 14.22 -6.23
CA TYR A 62 1.09 15.06 -6.58
C TYR A 62 2.35 14.20 -6.51
N PRO A 63 3.04 13.96 -7.66
CA PRO A 63 4.21 13.09 -7.70
C PRO A 63 5.29 13.58 -6.74
N GLY A 64 5.82 12.66 -5.93
CA GLY A 64 6.87 12.91 -4.95
C GLY A 64 6.37 13.48 -3.62
N MET A 65 5.24 14.17 -3.55
CA MET A 65 4.70 14.66 -2.28
C MET A 65 4.05 13.53 -1.49
N THR A 66 3.26 12.71 -2.18
CA THR A 66 2.49 11.61 -1.57
C THR A 66 3.44 10.55 -1.01
N GLU A 67 4.45 10.18 -1.79
CA GLU A 67 5.52 9.26 -1.40
C GLU A 67 6.22 9.74 -0.14
N ARG A 68 6.63 11.02 -0.10
CA ARG A 68 7.33 11.61 1.05
C ARG A 68 6.48 11.61 2.31
N ALA A 69 5.19 11.91 2.19
CA ALA A 69 4.28 11.89 3.33
C ALA A 69 4.14 10.47 3.90
N ILE A 70 3.99 9.46 3.03
CA ILE A 70 3.89 8.06 3.44
C ILE A 70 5.21 7.56 4.04
N GLU A 71 6.36 7.87 3.43
CA GLU A 71 7.68 7.52 3.98
C GLU A 71 7.86 8.10 5.39
N ALA A 72 7.43 9.35 5.62
CA ALA A 72 7.49 9.95 6.96
C ALA A 72 6.60 9.21 7.98
N MET A 73 5.44 8.69 7.56
CA MET A 73 4.58 7.86 8.43
C MET A 73 5.22 6.50 8.72
N ILE A 74 5.88 5.88 7.74
CA ILE A 74 6.63 4.64 7.92
C ILE A 74 7.78 4.85 8.92
N ASP A 75 8.56 5.92 8.74
CA ASP A 75 9.66 6.24 9.65
C ASP A 75 9.16 6.50 11.08
N ALA A 76 8.03 7.22 11.23
CA ALA A 76 7.38 7.39 12.53
C ALA A 76 6.89 6.07 13.13
N ALA A 77 6.40 5.12 12.32
CA ALA A 77 6.00 3.80 12.78
C ALA A 77 7.19 2.98 13.28
N HIS A 78 8.32 2.96 12.57
CA HIS A 78 9.56 2.32 13.04
C HIS A 78 10.11 2.97 14.32
N ALA A 79 9.97 4.29 14.47
CA ALA A 79 10.39 4.97 15.69
C ALA A 79 9.50 4.62 16.89
N ARG A 80 8.21 4.33 16.66
CA ARG A 80 7.22 4.08 17.71
C ARG A 80 7.05 2.59 18.05
N PHE A 81 7.23 1.72 17.07
CA PHE A 81 6.98 0.29 17.16
C PHE A 81 8.22 -0.47 16.71
N ASP A 82 8.51 -1.61 17.36
CA ASP A 82 9.62 -2.50 16.99
C ASP A 82 9.24 -3.39 15.79
N ILE A 83 8.92 -2.75 14.65
CA ILE A 83 8.61 -3.42 13.40
C ILE A 83 9.89 -3.62 12.57
N LEU A 84 9.99 -4.79 11.93
CA LEU A 84 11.17 -5.15 11.15
C LEU A 84 11.18 -4.51 9.76
N ASP A 85 10.02 -4.38 9.13
CA ASP A 85 9.86 -3.82 7.79
C ASP A 85 8.42 -3.32 7.58
N ALA A 86 8.22 -2.46 6.58
CA ALA A 86 6.93 -1.91 6.19
C ALA A 86 6.87 -1.66 4.68
N ARG A 87 5.68 -1.88 4.10
CA ARG A 87 5.36 -1.63 2.70
C ARG A 87 4.05 -0.89 2.59
N VAL A 88 4.00 0.13 1.74
CA VAL A 88 2.76 0.81 1.34
C VAL A 88 2.70 0.88 -0.18
N ILE A 89 1.61 0.36 -0.74
CA ILE A 89 1.26 0.53 -2.14
C ILE A 89 -0.05 1.32 -2.16
N HIS A 90 -0.09 2.39 -2.93
CA HIS A 90 -1.29 3.20 -3.09
C HIS A 90 -1.58 3.34 -4.58
N ARG A 91 -2.79 2.93 -4.98
CA ARG A 91 -3.22 3.05 -6.37
C ARG A 91 -3.78 4.43 -6.68
N VAL A 92 -3.52 4.88 -7.90
CA VAL A 92 -4.02 6.15 -8.46
C VAL A 92 -4.62 5.91 -9.84
N GLY A 93 -5.32 6.92 -10.37
CA GLY A 93 -6.09 6.82 -11.59
C GLY A 93 -7.50 6.26 -11.33
N LEU A 94 -8.12 5.78 -12.41
CA LEU A 94 -9.49 5.29 -12.39
C LEU A 94 -9.57 3.85 -11.85
N MET A 95 -10.42 3.63 -10.85
CA MET A 95 -10.70 2.34 -10.23
C MET A 95 -12.20 2.10 -10.16
N GLN A 96 -12.61 0.85 -10.30
CA GLN A 96 -14.00 0.40 -10.24
C GLN A 96 -14.35 -0.12 -8.84
N PRO A 97 -15.63 -0.20 -8.46
CA PRO A 97 -16.04 -0.91 -7.27
C PRO A 97 -15.41 -2.30 -7.19
N LEU A 98 -14.99 -2.69 -5.98
CA LEU A 98 -14.27 -3.93 -5.65
C LEU A 98 -12.78 -3.96 -6.06
N ASP A 99 -12.28 -3.00 -6.83
CA ASP A 99 -10.84 -2.84 -7.04
C ASP A 99 -10.15 -2.51 -5.70
N GLN A 100 -8.97 -3.09 -5.48
CA GLN A 100 -8.04 -2.76 -4.40
C GLN A 100 -6.97 -1.78 -4.88
#